data_AF-I1C1M0-F1
#
_entry.id   AF-I1C1M0-F1
#
_cell.length_a   1.000
_cell.length_b   1.000
_cell.length_c   1.000
_cell.angle_alpha   90.00
_cell.angle_beta   90.00
_cell.angle_gamma   90.00
#
_symmetry.space_group_name_H-M   'P 1'
#
loop_
_entity.id
_entity.type
_entity.pdbx_description
1 polymer ?
#
loop_
_entity_poly.entity_id
_entity_poly.type
_entity_poly.pdbx_seq_one_letter_code
_entity_poly.pdbx_strand_id
1 'polypeptide(L)'
;MDLNHSRPSLNVVDWEHENTACYQIEARDICVSRRQDNDMVNCTKLLNLAGLSRTRREAILNDEGHRVVARVGSMALKGVWLPLDRAKYLAETYGLTDLLYPLLVNDPSNFLSSQSN
;
A
#
# COMPACT_ATOMS: atom_id res chain seq x y z
N MET A 1 25.89 -8.17 -16.75
CA MET A 1 24.41 -8.11 -16.66
C MET A 1 24.12 -7.43 -15.35
N ASP A 2 24.08 -6.10 -15.37
CA ASP A 2 23.91 -5.32 -14.15
C ASP A 2 22.42 -5.35 -13.79
N LEU A 3 22.07 -6.31 -12.93
CA LEU A 3 20.81 -6.25 -12.20
C LEU A 3 20.95 -5.06 -11.25
N ASN A 4 20.43 -3.92 -11.70
CA ASN A 4 20.32 -2.71 -10.91
C ASN A 4 19.49 -3.08 -9.67
N HIS A 5 20.16 -3.35 -8.55
CA HIS A 5 19.53 -3.56 -7.25
C HIS A 5 19.10 -2.19 -6.73
N SER A 6 18.18 -1.55 -7.44
CA SER A 6 17.54 -0.32 -6.98
C SER A 6 16.96 -0.63 -5.62
N ARG A 7 17.52 0.01 -4.57
CA ARG A 7 16.93 -0.05 -3.23
C ARG A 7 15.44 0.26 -3.40
N PRO A 8 14.55 -0.54 -2.81
CA PRO A 8 13.13 -0.32 -3.01
C PRO A 8 12.80 1.07 -2.44
N SER A 9 12.34 1.95 -3.31
CA SER A 9 12.18 3.37 -3.04
C SER A 9 10.71 3.73 -3.01
N LEU A 10 10.30 4.44 -1.97
CA LEU A 10 8.96 4.96 -1.81
C LEU A 10 8.84 6.32 -2.48
N ASN A 11 7.70 6.54 -3.13
CA ASN A 11 7.27 7.87 -3.56
C ASN A 11 6.26 8.43 -2.56
N VAL A 12 6.14 9.76 -2.52
CA VAL A 12 5.10 10.44 -1.75
C VAL A 12 4.15 11.13 -2.71
N VAL A 13 2.85 10.98 -2.46
CA VAL A 13 1.81 11.69 -3.19
C VAL A 13 0.86 12.37 -2.22
N ASP A 14 0.46 13.59 -2.54
CA ASP A 14 -0.56 14.29 -1.78
C ASP A 14 -1.94 13.71 -2.06
N TRP A 15 -2.73 13.57 -1.01
CA TRP A 15 -4.13 13.21 -1.06
C TRP A 15 -4.99 14.34 -0.49
N GLU A 16 -5.13 15.39 -1.29
CA GLU A 16 -5.80 16.65 -0.92
C GLU A 16 -7.19 16.45 -0.30
N HIS A 17 -7.99 15.53 -0.85
CA HIS A 17 -9.36 15.27 -0.41
C HIS A 17 -9.45 14.76 1.04
N GLU A 18 -8.38 14.14 1.50
CA GLU A 18 -8.28 13.54 2.84
C GLU A 18 -7.31 14.34 3.74
N ASN A 19 -6.78 15.45 3.24
CA ASN A 19 -5.81 16.31 3.92
C ASN A 19 -4.61 15.54 4.51
N THR A 20 -4.06 14.60 3.74
CA THR A 20 -2.87 13.81 4.09
C THR A 20 -2.02 13.58 2.86
N ALA A 21 -0.77 13.15 3.06
CA ALA A 21 0.01 12.50 2.01
C ALA A 21 0.02 10.97 2.20
N CYS A 22 0.46 10.25 1.17
CA CYS A 22 0.65 8.81 1.18
C CYS A 22 2.04 8.41 0.70
N TYR A 23 2.66 7.46 1.40
CA TYR A 23 3.76 6.67 0.86
C TYR A 23 3.24 5.67 -0.17
N GLN A 24 3.97 5.50 -1.26
CA GLN A 24 3.61 4.59 -2.35
C GLN A 24 4.79 3.72 -2.74
N ILE A 25 4.50 2.42 -2.91
CA ILE A 25 5.41 1.46 -3.53
C ILE A 25 4.74 0.85 -4.75
N GLU A 26 5.48 0.80 -5.85
CA GLU A 26 5.04 0.12 -7.06
C GLU A 26 5.70 -1.26 -7.13
N ALA A 27 4.86 -2.29 -7.28
CA ALA A 27 5.31 -3.66 -7.45
C ALA A 27 4.38 -4.36 -8.44
N ARG A 28 4.96 -5.03 -9.45
CA ARG A 28 4.20 -5.78 -10.48
C ARG A 28 3.06 -4.92 -11.09
N ASP A 29 3.39 -3.68 -11.48
CA ASP A 29 2.47 -2.70 -12.06
C ASP A 29 1.28 -2.31 -11.15
N ILE A 30 1.39 -2.58 -9.85
CA ILE A 30 0.38 -2.23 -8.84
C ILE A 30 1.01 -1.32 -7.81
N CYS A 31 0.42 -0.13 -7.65
CA CYS A 31 0.78 0.81 -6.61
C CYS A 31 -0.02 0.52 -5.33
N VAL A 32 0.70 0.21 -4.23
CA VAL A 32 0.14 0.06 -2.89
C VAL A 32 0.50 1.30 -2.07
N SER A 33 -0.46 1.85 -1.34
CA SER A 33 -0.32 3.13 -0.62
C SER A 33 -0.55 2.98 0.87
N ARG A 34 0.20 3.75 1.67
CA ARG A 34 0.02 3.92 3.13
C ARG A 34 -0.13 5.40 3.46
N ARG A 35 -1.12 5.76 4.26
CA ARG A 35 -1.32 7.14 4.74
C ARG A 35 -0.26 7.54 5.75
N GLN A 36 0.14 8.80 5.73
CA GLN A 36 1.12 9.36 6.67
C GLN A 36 0.51 9.77 8.01
N ASP A 37 -0.79 10.08 8.05
CA ASP A 37 -1.48 10.59 9.24
C ASP A 37 -1.92 9.51 10.24
N ASN A 38 -2.25 8.31 9.75
CA ASN A 38 -2.83 7.25 10.56
C ASN A 38 -2.38 5.82 10.19
N ASP A 39 -1.37 5.70 9.34
CA ASP A 39 -0.75 4.44 8.91
C ASP A 39 -1.69 3.41 8.24
N MET A 40 -2.91 3.80 7.87
CA MET A 40 -3.78 2.89 7.14
C MET A 40 -3.19 2.58 5.76
N VAL A 41 -3.37 1.33 5.31
CA VAL A 41 -2.86 0.82 4.03
C VAL A 41 -4.01 0.43 3.12
N ASN A 42 -3.88 0.73 1.81
CA ASN A 42 -4.87 0.35 0.81
C ASN A 42 -4.82 -1.16 0.52
N CYS A 43 -5.61 -1.93 1.26
CA CYS A 43 -5.66 -3.37 1.16
C CYS A 43 -6.36 -3.87 -0.12
N THR A 44 -7.15 -3.04 -0.80
CA THR A 44 -7.61 -3.39 -2.16
C THR A 44 -6.42 -3.56 -3.12
N LYS A 45 -5.42 -2.66 -3.05
CA LYS A 45 -4.22 -2.75 -3.90
C LYS A 45 -3.32 -3.91 -3.49
N LEU A 46 -3.13 -4.11 -2.18
CA LEU A 46 -2.39 -5.26 -1.65
C LEU A 46 -2.99 -6.59 -2.14
N LEU A 47 -4.31 -6.77 -2.05
CA LEU A 47 -4.94 -8.02 -2.48
C LEU A 47 -5.01 -8.18 -4.01
N ASN A 48 -4.97 -7.07 -4.77
CA ASN A 48 -4.74 -7.14 -6.22
C ASN A 48 -3.33 -7.65 -6.52
N LEU A 49 -2.32 -7.16 -5.78
CA LEU A 49 -0.92 -7.58 -5.91
C LEU A 49 -0.71 -9.05 -5.54
N ALA A 50 -1.52 -9.58 -4.62
CA ALA A 50 -1.60 -11.00 -4.30
C ALA A 50 -2.23 -11.86 -5.42
N GLY A 51 -2.77 -11.25 -6.48
CA GLY A 51 -3.38 -11.97 -7.60
C GLY A 51 -4.71 -12.65 -7.27
N LEU A 52 -5.38 -12.27 -6.18
CA LEU A 52 -6.65 -12.87 -5.78
C LEU A 52 -7.77 -12.49 -6.77
N SER A 53 -8.75 -13.36 -6.98
CA SER A 53 -9.93 -13.03 -7.78
C SER A 53 -10.77 -11.93 -7.14
N ARG A 54 -11.54 -11.19 -7.95
CA ARG A 54 -12.41 -10.10 -7.46
C ARG A 54 -13.31 -10.55 -6.30
N THR A 55 -14.04 -11.65 -6.48
CA THR A 55 -14.97 -12.20 -5.47
C THR A 55 -14.25 -12.51 -4.16
N ARG A 56 -13.05 -13.10 -4.21
CA ARG A 56 -12.29 -13.43 -3.01
C ARG A 56 -11.82 -12.18 -2.27
N ARG A 57 -11.38 -11.14 -2.99
CA ARG A 57 -11.00 -9.86 -2.39
C ARG A 57 -12.18 -9.17 -1.73
N GLU A 58 -13.33 -9.12 -2.41
CA GLU A 58 -14.55 -8.54 -1.85
C GLU A 58 -14.98 -9.28 -0.58
N ALA A 59 -14.92 -10.62 -0.55
CA ALA A 59 -15.23 -11.40 0.64
C ALA A 59 -14.32 -11.04 1.82
N ILE A 60 -12.99 -11.02 1.61
CA ILE A 60 -12.02 -10.68 2.65
C ILE A 60 -12.27 -9.25 3.16
N LEU A 61 -12.35 -8.27 2.26
CA LEU A 61 -12.46 -6.86 2.64
C LEU A 61 -13.81 -6.54 3.31
N ASN A 62 -14.89 -7.24 2.96
CA ASN A 62 -16.20 -7.01 3.57
C ASN A 62 -16.31 -7.59 4.99
N ASP A 63 -15.48 -8.57 5.32
CA ASP A 63 -15.39 -9.17 6.66
C ASP A 63 -14.64 -8.27 7.66
N GLU A 64 -13.87 -7.29 7.16
CA GLU A 64 -13.09 -6.38 8.00
C GLU A 64 -13.98 -5.29 8.64
N GLY A 65 -14.10 -5.34 9.97
CA GLY A 65 -14.98 -4.45 10.75
C GLY A 65 -14.53 -2.99 10.84
N HIS A 66 -13.22 -2.72 10.79
CA HIS A 66 -12.64 -1.36 10.91
C HIS A 66 -12.20 -0.77 9.56
N ARG A 67 -12.84 -1.19 8.48
CA ARG A 67 -12.48 -0.76 7.13
C ARG A 67 -12.93 0.66 6.83
N VAL A 68 -12.09 1.42 6.13
CA VAL A 68 -12.46 2.72 5.56
C VAL A 68 -12.53 2.58 4.04
N VAL A 69 -13.62 3.04 3.44
CA VAL A 69 -13.82 2.96 1.98
C VAL A 69 -13.58 4.33 1.35
N ALA A 70 -12.47 4.46 0.64
CA ALA A 70 -12.12 5.66 -0.10
C ALA A 70 -12.61 5.59 -1.55
N ARG A 71 -13.43 6.56 -1.96
CA ARG A 71 -14.00 6.65 -3.31
C ARG A 71 -13.46 7.83 -4.14
N VAL A 72 -12.72 8.72 -3.49
CA VAL A 72 -12.12 9.93 -4.06
C VAL A 72 -10.60 9.78 -4.21
N GLY A 73 -9.97 10.71 -4.92
CA GLY A 73 -8.53 10.67 -5.21
C GLY A 73 -8.17 9.87 -6.46
N SER A 74 -6.87 9.71 -6.70
CA SER A 74 -6.32 8.99 -7.86
C SER A 74 -6.65 7.49 -7.79
N MET A 75 -6.47 6.77 -8.91
CA MET A 75 -6.76 5.33 -8.98
C MET A 75 -5.99 4.49 -7.96
N ALA A 76 -4.79 4.91 -7.57
CA ALA A 76 -3.99 4.21 -6.54
C ALA A 76 -4.60 4.37 -5.14
N LEU A 77 -5.34 5.45 -4.88
CA LEU A 77 -5.85 5.81 -3.56
C LEU A 77 -7.29 5.30 -3.31
N LYS A 78 -8.06 5.07 -4.37
CA LYS A 78 -9.40 4.46 -4.24
C LYS A 78 -9.30 3.00 -3.79
N GLY A 79 -10.16 2.62 -2.85
CA GLY A 79 -10.22 1.26 -2.33
C GLY A 79 -10.60 1.19 -0.86
N VAL A 80 -10.41 0.00 -0.29
CA VAL A 80 -10.60 -0.29 1.13
C VAL A 80 -9.26 -0.16 1.84
N TRP A 81 -9.25 0.65 2.90
CA TRP A 81 -8.11 0.93 3.75
C TRP A 81 -8.28 0.22 5.09
N LEU A 82 -7.23 -0.43 5.57
CA LEU A 82 -7.19 -1.13 6.86
C LEU A 82 -6.00 -0.63 7.71
N PRO A 83 -6.05 -0.77 9.04
CA PRO A 83 -4.92 -0.48 9.92
C PRO A 83 -3.66 -1.27 9.54
N LEU A 84 -2.48 -0.70 9.82
CA LEU A 84 -1.18 -1.27 9.46
C LEU A 84 -1.01 -2.73 9.90
N ASP A 85 -1.37 -3.07 11.13
CA ASP A 85 -1.22 -4.44 11.64
C ASP A 85 -2.04 -5.45 10.85
N ARG A 86 -3.25 -5.04 10.41
CA ARG A 86 -4.08 -5.90 9.58
C ARG A 86 -3.52 -6.02 8.17
N ALA A 87 -2.98 -4.94 7.61
CA ALA A 87 -2.32 -4.99 6.32
C ALA A 87 -1.06 -5.88 6.34
N LYS A 88 -0.27 -5.83 7.42
CA LYS A 88 0.88 -6.73 7.65
C LYS A 88 0.44 -8.19 7.67
N TYR A 89 -0.63 -8.52 8.41
CA TYR A 89 -1.17 -9.87 8.43
C TYR A 89 -1.57 -10.35 7.03
N LEU A 90 -2.25 -9.51 6.24
CA LEU A 90 -2.64 -9.87 4.87
C LEU A 90 -1.41 -10.04 3.97
N ALA A 91 -0.40 -9.18 4.09
CA ALA A 91 0.84 -9.30 3.34
C ALA A 91 1.55 -10.62 3.67
N GLU A 92 1.66 -10.99 4.94
CA GLU A 92 2.25 -12.25 5.37
C GLU A 92 1.46 -13.46 4.84
N THR A 93 0.13 -13.44 5.01
CA THR A 93 -0.79 -14.49 4.55
C THR A 93 -0.64 -14.79 3.05
N TYR A 94 -0.31 -13.77 2.24
CA TYR A 94 -0.18 -13.89 0.79
C TYR A 94 1.27 -13.78 0.27
N GLY A 95 2.27 -13.86 1.14
CA GLY A 95 3.69 -13.86 0.74
C GLY A 95 4.16 -12.56 0.09
N LEU A 96 3.64 -11.41 0.53
CA LEU A 96 3.97 -10.08 0.04
C LEU A 96 4.85 -9.26 1.00
N THR A 97 5.20 -9.80 2.17
CA THR A 97 5.95 -9.07 3.21
C THR A 97 7.25 -8.47 2.68
N ASP A 98 8.08 -9.25 2.01
CA ASP A 98 9.37 -8.78 1.48
C ASP A 98 9.18 -7.73 0.38
N LEU A 99 8.17 -7.95 -0.48
CA LEU A 99 7.88 -7.06 -1.61
C LEU A 99 7.37 -5.69 -1.15
N LEU A 100 6.61 -5.67 -0.05
CA LEU A 100 6.02 -4.46 0.53
C LEU A 100 6.79 -3.95 1.76
N TYR A 101 7.93 -4.55 2.09
CA TYR A 101 8.66 -4.27 3.34
C TYR A 101 8.86 -2.76 3.61
N PRO A 102 9.34 -1.93 2.67
CA PRO A 102 9.51 -0.49 2.89
C PRO A 102 8.24 0.23 3.32
N LEU A 103 7.08 -0.22 2.84
CA LEU A 103 5.79 0.38 3.15
C LEU A 103 5.25 -0.08 4.52
N LEU A 104 5.63 -1.29 4.95
CA LEU A 104 5.06 -1.97 6.12
C LEU A 104 5.90 -1.84 7.39
N VAL A 105 7.12 -1.29 7.34
CA VAL A 105 7.92 -0.99 8.54
C VAL A 105 7.27 0.08 9.41
N ASN A 106 7.71 0.27 10.66
CA ASN A 106 7.12 1.32 11.52
C ASN A 106 7.30 2.72 10.93
N ASP A 107 8.49 3.02 10.41
CA ASP A 107 8.82 4.31 9.80
C ASP A 107 9.27 4.15 8.32
N PRO A 108 8.35 4.39 7.36
CA PRO A 108 8.64 4.30 5.93
C PRO A 108 9.58 5.38 5.40
N SER A 109 9.79 6.49 6.13
CA SER A 109 10.52 7.66 5.62
C SER A 109 11.97 7.34 5.22
N ASN A 110 12.57 6.33 5.85
CA ASN A 110 13.92 5.83 5.56
C ASN A 110 14.08 5.22 4.16
N PHE A 111 12.97 4.96 3.46
CA PHE A 111 12.93 4.36 2.13
C PHE A 111 12.52 5.35 1.05
N LEU A 112 12.37 6.64 1.35
CA LEU A 112 12.00 7.64 0.36
C LEU A 112 13.05 7.71 -0.76
N SER A 113 12.58 7.79 -2.01
CA SER A 113 13.45 8.12 -3.13
C SER A 113 14.07 9.48 -2.87
N SER A 114 15.41 9.55 -2.86
CA SER A 114 16.08 10.84 -2.92
C SER A 114 15.75 11.42 -4.28
N GLN A 115 14.92 12.47 -4.35
CA GLN A 115 14.85 13.27 -5.57
C GLN A 115 16.24 13.88 -5.75
N SER A 116 17.05 13.27 -6.63
CA SER A 116 18.21 13.96 -7.18
C SER A 116 17.66 15.14 -7.99
N ASN A 117 17.86 16.34 -7.42
CA ASN A 117 17.64 17.64 -8.07
C ASN A 117 18.19 17.67 -9.50
#